data_AF-A0A849D8N1-F1
#
_entry.id   AF-A0A849D8N1-F1
#
_cell.length_a   1.000
_cell.length_b   1.000
_cell.length_c   1.000
_cell.angle_alpha   90.00
_cell.angle_beta   90.00
_cell.angle_gamma   90.00
#
_symmetry.space_group_name_H-M   'P 1'
#
loop_
_entity.id
_entity.type
_entity.pdbx_description
1 polymer ?
#
loop_
_entity_poly.entity_id
_entity_poly.type
_entity_poly.pdbx_seq_one_letter_code
_entity_poly.pdbx_strand_id
1 'polypeptide(L)'
;VQDKLDEAQFLDFKRNQITNFISVNATLVLVAILLYVAAFAISLGPVMWTLISEVFPSKIKGIAISVVGFFNSLVSFSVTQIFPWELTNLGPTTTFALYALLSFIAILFVYRYVIETKGKTLEQVEELLIRP
;
A
#
# COMPACT_ATOMS: atom_id res chain seq x y z
N VAL A 1 -8.14 -0.74 -35.63
CA VAL A 1 -6.72 -1.10 -35.42
C VAL A 1 -6.48 -2.60 -35.53
N GLN A 2 -7.39 -3.43 -35.02
CA GLN A 2 -7.36 -4.89 -35.15
C GLN A 2 -7.50 -5.41 -36.60
N ASP A 3 -8.03 -4.58 -37.50
CA ASP A 3 -8.31 -4.92 -38.90
C ASP A 3 -7.18 -4.55 -39.88
N LYS A 4 -6.01 -4.08 -39.38
CA LYS A 4 -4.90 -3.61 -40.23
C LYS A 4 -3.50 -4.15 -39.85
N LEU A 5 -3.42 -5.15 -38.97
CA LEU A 5 -2.15 -5.83 -38.69
C LEU A 5 -2.33 -7.32 -38.88
N ASP A 6 -1.46 -7.91 -39.71
CA ASP A 6 -1.25 -9.35 -39.78
C ASP A 6 -0.87 -9.88 -38.38
N GLU A 7 -1.27 -11.10 -38.04
CA GLU A 7 -1.17 -11.65 -36.67
C GLU A 7 0.28 -11.60 -36.15
N ALA A 8 1.24 -11.81 -37.05
CA ALA A 8 2.67 -11.67 -36.80
C ALA A 8 3.09 -10.24 -36.40
N GLN A 9 2.51 -9.20 -37.02
CA GLN A 9 2.81 -7.80 -36.70
C GLN A 9 2.16 -7.34 -35.40
N PHE A 10 0.98 -7.87 -35.06
CA PHE A 10 0.36 -7.64 -33.75
C PHE A 10 1.18 -8.27 -32.62
N LEU A 11 1.68 -9.48 -32.83
CA LEU A 11 2.57 -10.16 -31.87
C LEU A 11 3.92 -9.45 -31.75
N ASP A 12 4.49 -8.93 -32.85
CA ASP A 12 5.73 -8.15 -32.81
C ASP A 12 5.54 -6.81 -32.09
N PHE A 13 4.41 -6.13 -32.30
CA PHE A 13 4.07 -4.92 -31.55
C PHE A 13 3.92 -5.21 -30.04
N LYS A 14 3.26 -6.32 -29.67
CA LYS A 14 3.18 -6.77 -28.27
C LYS A 14 4.56 -7.12 -27.70
N ARG A 15 5.39 -7.84 -28.45
CA ARG A 15 6.77 -8.17 -28.03
C ARG A 15 7.61 -6.92 -27.85
N ASN A 16 7.55 -5.97 -28.78
CA ASN A 16 8.33 -4.74 -28.73
C ASN A 16 7.88 -3.82 -27.58
N GLN A 17 6.58 -3.78 -27.27
CA GLN A 17 6.08 -3.14 -26.04
C GLN A 17 6.67 -3.81 -24.78
N ILE A 18 6.62 -5.15 -24.69
CA ILE A 18 7.21 -5.93 -23.59
C ILE A 18 8.73 -5.68 -23.48
N THR A 19 9.46 -5.65 -24.59
CA THR A 19 10.91 -5.38 -24.62
C THR A 19 11.23 -3.95 -24.17
N ASN A 20 10.42 -2.96 -24.53
CA ASN A 20 10.57 -1.60 -24.01
C ASN A 20 10.28 -1.51 -22.50
N PHE A 21 9.36 -2.33 -21.96
CA PHE A 21 9.20 -2.48 -20.50
C PHE A 21 10.39 -3.20 -19.83
N ILE A 22 11.07 -4.11 -20.54
CA ILE A 22 12.28 -4.82 -20.08
C ILE A 22 13.55 -3.94 -20.12
N SER A 23 13.49 -2.73 -20.68
CA SER A 23 14.60 -1.77 -20.54
C SER A 23 14.87 -1.35 -19.08
N VAL A 24 13.92 -1.62 -18.18
CA VAL A 24 14.10 -1.55 -16.72
C VAL A 24 14.62 -2.91 -16.22
N ASN A 25 15.72 -2.91 -15.46
CA ASN A 25 16.33 -4.13 -14.92
C ASN A 25 15.31 -4.91 -14.06
N ALA A 26 14.78 -6.02 -14.59
CA ALA A 26 13.74 -6.81 -13.93
C ALA A 26 14.17 -7.36 -12.57
N THR A 27 15.46 -7.68 -12.40
CA THR A 27 16.02 -8.10 -11.11
C THR A 27 15.96 -6.97 -10.08
N LEU A 28 16.24 -5.73 -10.49
CA LEU A 28 16.16 -4.57 -9.62
C LEU A 28 14.71 -4.31 -9.17
N VAL A 29 13.74 -4.41 -10.09
CA VAL A 29 12.30 -4.28 -9.76
C VAL A 29 11.86 -5.38 -8.78
N LEU A 30 12.26 -6.63 -9.04
CA LEU A 30 11.96 -7.75 -8.16
C LEU A 30 12.52 -7.53 -6.74
N VAL A 31 13.80 -7.16 -6.63
CA VAL A 31 14.43 -6.88 -5.33
C VAL A 31 13.74 -5.72 -4.62
N ALA A 32 13.36 -4.65 -5.32
CA ALA A 32 12.65 -3.52 -4.74
C ALA A 32 11.28 -3.94 -4.18
N ILE A 33 10.52 -4.76 -4.90
CA ILE A 33 9.22 -5.30 -4.43
C ILE A 33 9.42 -6.18 -3.20
N LEU A 34 10.43 -7.05 -3.19
CA LEU A 34 10.72 -7.92 -2.04
C LEU A 34 11.12 -7.13 -0.80
N LEU A 35 11.97 -6.11 -0.95
CA LEU A 35 12.34 -5.22 0.15
C LEU A 35 11.14 -4.45 0.69
N TYR A 36 10.27 -3.96 -0.21
CA TYR A 36 9.03 -3.30 0.19
C TYR A 36 8.13 -4.24 1.01
N VAL A 37 7.91 -5.47 0.55
CA VAL A 37 7.10 -6.47 1.26
C VAL A 37 7.72 -6.83 2.61
N ALA A 38 9.04 -7.02 2.67
CA ALA A 38 9.75 -7.31 3.92
C ALA A 38 9.64 -6.16 4.92
N ALA A 39 9.83 -4.91 4.48
CA ALA A 39 9.67 -3.73 5.32
C ALA A 39 8.22 -3.58 5.83
N PHE A 40 7.23 -3.86 4.97
CA PHE A 40 5.82 -3.84 5.35
C PHE A 40 5.48 -4.91 6.40
N ALA A 41 6.00 -6.13 6.21
CA ALA A 41 5.77 -7.25 7.12
C ALA A 41 6.35 -7.01 8.53
N ILE A 42 7.45 -6.27 8.65
CA ILE A 42 8.09 -5.95 9.94
C ILE A 42 7.43 -4.74 10.60
N SER A 43 6.93 -3.78 9.83
CA SER A 43 6.38 -2.52 10.34
C SER A 43 4.85 -2.48 10.31
N LEU A 44 4.28 -1.91 9.25
CA LEU A 44 2.88 -1.51 9.15
C LEU A 44 1.91 -2.67 9.33
N GLY A 45 2.27 -3.90 8.94
CA GLY A 45 1.45 -5.07 9.17
C GLY A 45 1.14 -5.29 10.66
N PRO A 46 2.10 -5.80 11.46
CA PRO A 46 1.86 -6.10 12.86
C PRO A 46 1.66 -4.84 13.71
N VAL A 47 2.44 -3.77 13.49
CA VAL A 47 2.42 -2.57 14.35
C VAL A 47 1.07 -1.86 14.31
N MET A 48 0.43 -1.75 13.14
CA MET A 48 -0.87 -1.07 13.03
C MET A 48 -1.95 -1.80 13.85
N TRP A 49 -2.02 -3.12 13.75
CA TRP A 49 -3.00 -3.92 14.49
C TRP A 49 -2.72 -3.94 16.00
N THR A 50 -1.45 -3.99 16.40
CA THR A 50 -1.07 -3.85 17.81
C THR A 50 -1.47 -2.49 18.36
N LEU A 51 -1.19 -1.40 17.64
CA LEU A 51 -1.48 -0.04 18.10
C LEU A 51 -2.99 0.20 18.25
N ILE A 52 -3.81 -0.31 17.33
CA ILE A 52 -5.28 -0.31 17.49
C ILE A 52 -5.69 -1.04 18.77
N SER A 53 -5.07 -2.18 19.07
CA SER A 53 -5.38 -2.93 20.30
C SER A 53 -4.95 -2.21 21.59
N GLU A 54 -3.98 -1.28 21.51
CA GLU A 54 -3.47 -0.49 22.63
C GLU A 54 -4.17 0.87 22.79
N VAL A 55 -4.65 1.47 21.71
CA VAL A 55 -5.29 2.79 21.72
C VAL A 55 -6.77 2.70 22.13
N PHE A 56 -7.47 1.62 21.77
CA PHE A 56 -8.90 1.51 22.03
C PHE A 56 -9.23 0.85 23.38
N PRO A 57 -10.14 1.45 24.19
CA PRO A 57 -10.64 0.85 25.42
C PRO A 57 -11.30 -0.51 25.17
N SER A 58 -11.12 -1.47 26.08
CA SER A 58 -11.63 -2.84 25.95
C SER A 58 -13.14 -2.93 25.66
N LYS A 59 -13.93 -1.93 26.07
CA LYS A 59 -15.38 -1.88 25.86
C LYS A 59 -15.78 -1.64 24.39
N ILE A 60 -14.99 -0.87 23.63
CA ILE A 60 -15.30 -0.51 22.24
C ILE A 60 -14.35 -1.14 21.22
N LYS A 61 -13.29 -1.81 21.70
CA LYS A 61 -12.23 -2.41 20.88
C LYS A 61 -12.76 -3.30 19.76
N GLY A 62 -13.77 -4.14 20.04
CA GLY A 62 -14.37 -5.00 19.03
C GLY A 62 -14.96 -4.21 17.85
N ILE A 63 -15.76 -3.19 18.13
CA ILE A 63 -16.38 -2.32 17.11
C ILE A 63 -15.29 -1.54 16.36
N ALA A 64 -14.31 -0.99 17.08
CA ALA A 64 -13.21 -0.24 16.46
C ALA A 64 -12.42 -1.10 15.46
N ILE A 65 -12.05 -2.32 15.83
CA ILE A 65 -11.35 -3.26 14.95
C ILE A 65 -12.20 -3.60 13.72
N SER A 66 -13.51 -3.81 13.88
CA SER A 66 -14.41 -4.07 12.73
C SER A 66 -14.48 -2.90 11.76
N VAL A 67 -14.60 -1.67 12.26
CA VAL A 67 -14.64 -0.46 11.42
C VAL A 67 -13.31 -0.27 10.68
N VAL A 68 -12.18 -0.39 11.38
CA VAL A 68 -10.86 -0.33 10.74
C VAL A 68 -10.71 -1.43 9.68
N GLY A 69 -11.08 -2.67 10.01
CA GLY A 69 -11.03 -3.79 9.08
C GLY A 69 -11.88 -3.57 7.84
N PHE A 70 -13.06 -2.98 7.99
CA PHE A 70 -13.93 -2.61 6.87
C PHE A 70 -13.26 -1.58 5.96
N PHE A 71 -12.75 -0.47 6.50
CA PHE A 71 -12.06 0.55 5.70
C PHE A 71 -10.79 0.00 5.04
N ASN A 72 -10.00 -0.80 5.76
CA ASN A 72 -8.82 -1.47 5.21
C ASN A 72 -9.19 -2.37 4.02
N SER A 73 -10.27 -3.15 4.16
CA SER A 73 -10.76 -4.01 3.08
C SER A 73 -11.30 -3.21 1.91
N LEU A 74 -12.01 -2.11 2.18
CA LEU A 74 -12.55 -1.22 1.15
C LEU A 74 -11.43 -0.57 0.33
N VAL A 75 -10.40 -0.04 1.00
CA VAL A 75 -9.22 0.54 0.33
C VAL A 75 -8.49 -0.53 -0.49
N SER A 76 -8.28 -1.72 0.10
CA SER A 76 -7.62 -2.83 -0.60
C SER A 76 -8.40 -3.25 -1.85
N PHE A 77 -9.73 -3.31 -1.76
CA PHE A 77 -10.61 -3.59 -2.89
C PHE A 77 -10.50 -2.50 -3.97
N SER A 78 -10.62 -1.23 -3.59
CA SER A 78 -10.50 -0.10 -4.53
C SER A 78 -9.17 -0.10 -5.26
N VAL A 79 -8.05 -0.26 -4.55
CA VAL A 79 -6.70 -0.34 -5.14
C VAL A 79 -6.62 -1.50 -6.12
N THR A 80 -7.11 -2.69 -5.74
CA THR A 80 -7.09 -3.88 -6.62
C THR A 80 -7.89 -3.66 -7.91
N GLN A 81 -9.00 -2.92 -7.86
CA GLN A 81 -9.80 -2.61 -9.05
C GLN A 81 -9.18 -1.52 -9.93
N ILE A 82 -8.55 -0.53 -9.31
CA ILE A 82 -7.98 0.64 -10.02
C ILE A 82 -6.61 0.30 -10.63
N PHE A 83 -5.83 -0.56 -9.99
CA PHE A 83 -4.46 -0.90 -10.39
C PHE A 83 -4.32 -1.39 -11.85
N PRO A 84 -5.17 -2.28 -12.39
CA PRO A 84 -5.09 -2.69 -13.79
C PRO A 84 -5.32 -1.52 -14.77
N TRP A 85 -6.23 -0.61 -14.41
CA TRP A 85 -6.52 0.59 -15.19
C TRP A 85 -5.33 1.55 -15.17
N GLU A 86 -4.73 1.78 -14.00
CA GLU A 86 -3.51 2.60 -13.87
C GLU A 86 -2.37 2.01 -14.69
N LEU A 87 -2.13 0.69 -14.59
CA LEU A 87 -1.06 0.02 -15.31
C LEU A 87 -1.21 0.14 -16.83
N THR A 88 -2.46 0.07 -17.33
CA THR A 88 -2.75 0.14 -18.77
C THR A 88 -2.68 1.58 -19.31
N ASN A 89 -3.12 2.57 -18.54
CA ASN A 89 -3.22 3.96 -19.01
C ASN A 89 -2.03 4.84 -18.64
N LEU A 90 -1.45 4.66 -17.44
CA LEU A 90 -0.34 5.46 -16.92
C LEU A 90 1.02 4.78 -17.10
N GLY A 91 1.00 3.46 -17.31
CA GLY A 91 2.20 2.64 -17.43
C GLY A 91 2.85 2.32 -16.07
N PRO A 92 3.67 1.26 -16.01
CA PRO A 92 4.23 0.72 -14.77
C PRO A 92 5.06 1.76 -14.00
N THR A 93 5.93 2.50 -14.67
CA THR A 93 6.81 3.49 -14.02
C THR A 93 6.01 4.54 -13.25
N THR A 94 4.99 5.12 -13.89
CA THR A 94 4.14 6.15 -13.27
C THR A 94 3.31 5.58 -12.14
N THR A 95 2.71 4.40 -12.34
CA THR A 95 1.91 3.72 -11.33
C THR A 95 2.73 3.42 -10.07
N PHE A 96 3.88 2.78 -10.21
CA PHE A 96 4.75 2.47 -9.06
C PHE A 96 5.31 3.74 -8.39
N ALA A 97 5.64 4.79 -9.16
CA ALA A 97 6.07 6.07 -8.60
C ALA A 97 4.96 6.74 -7.77
N LEU A 98 3.70 6.65 -8.20
CA LEU A 98 2.55 7.16 -7.46
C LEU A 98 2.35 6.41 -6.13
N TYR A 99 2.42 5.07 -6.14
CA TYR A 99 2.37 4.29 -4.90
C TYR A 99 3.55 4.60 -3.98
N ALA A 100 4.76 4.79 -4.51
CA ALA A 100 5.93 5.17 -3.71
C ALA A 100 5.74 6.55 -3.04
N LEU A 101 5.18 7.53 -3.77
CA LEU A 101 4.85 8.85 -3.21
C LEU A 101 3.79 8.74 -2.11
N LEU A 102 2.73 7.96 -2.34
CA LEU A 102 1.69 7.71 -1.34
C LEU A 102 2.27 7.04 -0.09
N SER A 103 3.17 6.06 -0.23
CA SER A 103 3.87 5.45 0.89
C SER A 103 4.71 6.46 1.67
N PHE A 104 5.40 7.38 1.00
CA PHE A 104 6.17 8.42 1.66
C PHE A 104 5.29 9.39 2.46
N ILE A 105 4.15 9.81 1.88
CA ILE A 105 3.15 10.62 2.59
C ILE A 105 2.60 9.87 3.80
N ALA A 106 2.33 8.57 3.67
CA ALA A 106 1.87 7.73 4.78
C ALA A 106 2.90 7.67 5.92
N ILE A 107 4.19 7.56 5.61
CA ILE A 107 5.26 7.60 6.62
C ILE A 107 5.28 8.94 7.35
N LEU A 108 5.18 10.07 6.63
CA LEU A 108 5.12 11.39 7.24
C LEU A 108 3.89 11.56 8.13
N PHE A 109 2.75 11.05 7.69
CA PHE A 109 1.51 11.06 8.48
C PHE A 109 1.69 10.24 9.77
N VAL A 110 2.20 9.02 9.68
CA VAL A 110 2.47 8.16 10.85
C VAL A 110 3.43 8.88 11.80
N TYR A 111 4.55 9.39 11.30
CA TYR A 111 5.54 10.09 12.12
C TYR A 111 4.96 11.30 12.87
N ARG A 112 4.00 12.02 12.28
CA ARG A 112 3.45 13.25 12.86
C ARG A 112 2.24 13.03 13.78
N TYR A 113 1.41 12.04 13.49
CA TYR A 113 0.11 11.84 14.15
C TYR A 113 0.03 10.60 15.02
N VAL A 114 0.85 9.59 14.78
CA VAL A 114 0.85 8.38 15.61
C VAL A 114 1.66 8.67 16.88
N ILE A 115 0.99 8.59 18.02
CA ILE A 115 1.63 8.68 19.33
C ILE A 115 2.32 7.36 19.67
N GLU A 116 3.48 7.42 20.29
CA GLU A 116 4.20 6.22 20.74
C GLU A 116 3.48 5.61 21.97
N THR A 117 2.82 4.46 21.77
CA THR A 117 2.10 3.71 22.82
C THR A 117 2.98 2.71 23.56
N LYS A 118 4.19 2.44 23.05
CA LYS A 118 5.08 1.41 23.59
C LYS A 118 5.47 1.68 25.05
N GLY A 119 5.16 0.71 25.92
CA GLY A 119 5.52 0.72 27.34
C GLY A 119 4.61 1.59 28.22
N LYS A 120 3.47 2.05 27.71
CA LYS A 120 2.45 2.77 28.48
C LYS A 120 1.28 1.86 28.85
N THR A 121 0.66 2.09 30.01
CA THR A 121 -0.58 1.39 30.36
C THR A 121 -1.76 1.95 29.55
N LEU A 122 -2.84 1.18 29.43
CA LEU A 122 -4.05 1.60 28.72
C LEU A 122 -4.59 2.94 29.27
N GLU A 123 -4.57 3.11 30.59
CA GLU A 123 -5.02 4.35 31.24
C GLU A 123 -4.12 5.56 30.90
N GLN A 124 -2.81 5.36 30.74
CA GLN A 124 -1.88 6.43 30.35
C GLN A 124 -2.06 6.84 28.89
N VAL A 125 -2.39 5.90 28.01
CA VAL A 125 -2.72 6.18 26.60
C VAL A 125 -4.05 6.93 26.52
N GLU A 126 -5.05 6.54 27.32
CA GLU A 126 -6.30 7.29 27.44
C GLU A 126 -6.05 8.72 27.94
N GLU A 127 -5.24 8.93 28.98
CA GLU A 127 -4.92 10.28 29.48
C GLU A 127 -4.18 11.16 28.45
N LEU A 128 -3.30 10.55 27.63
CA LEU A 128 -2.61 11.21 26.53
C LEU A 128 -3.54 11.66 25.40
N LEU A 129 -4.63 10.92 25.17
CA LEU A 129 -5.64 11.25 24.15
C LEU A 129 -6.67 12.28 24.63
N ILE A 130 -6.86 12.41 25.94
CA ILE A 130 -7.86 13.30 26.55
C ILE A 130 -7.26 14.68 26.92
N ARG A 131 -5.93 14.81 27.06
CA ARG A 131 -5.29 16.11 27.31
C ARG A 131 -5.24 16.97 26.03
N PRO A 132 -5.80 18.20 26.06
CA PRO A 132 -5.92 19.09 24.89
C PRO A 132 -4.57 19.62 24.40
#